data_AF-A0A3R7DC75-F1
#
_entry.id   AF-A0A3R7DC75-F1
#
_cell.length_a   1.000
_cell.length_b   1.000
_cell.length_c   1.000
_cell.angle_alpha   90.00
_cell.angle_beta   90.00
_cell.angle_gamma   90.00
#
_symmetry.space_group_name_H-M   'P 1'
#
loop_
_entity.id
_entity.type
_entity.pdbx_description
1 polymer ?
#
loop_
_entity_poly.entity_id
_entity_poly.type
_entity_poly.pdbx_seq_one_letter_code
_entity_poly.pdbx_strand_id
1 'polypeptide(L)'
;MKFEELTVEQLKAIEEEFKKGTIQKILEQKTRVEEKTCAVCGQKIAKQHGYALEFGQSDLRKRAYFCAADCLQYFLDYLKKENLTQYY
;
A
#
# COMPACT_ATOMS: atom_id res chain seq x y z
N MET A 1 11.88 6.30 -22.33
CA MET A 1 11.42 5.76 -23.62
C MET A 1 10.77 6.90 -24.38
N LYS A 2 11.28 7.23 -25.56
CA LYS A 2 10.67 8.21 -26.46
C LYS A 2 9.84 7.42 -27.48
N PHE A 3 8.59 7.82 -27.69
CA PHE A 3 7.69 7.07 -28.59
C PHE A 3 8.12 7.21 -30.05
N GLU A 4 8.88 8.25 -30.36
CA GLU A 4 9.43 8.57 -31.68
C GLU A 4 10.52 7.60 -32.15
N GLU A 5 11.10 6.81 -31.23
CA GLU A 5 12.16 5.83 -31.53
C GLU A 5 11.60 4.40 -31.73
N LEU A 6 10.28 4.22 -31.64
CA LEU A 6 9.61 2.92 -31.76
C LEU A 6 9.29 2.57 -33.22
N THR A 7 9.36 1.27 -33.51
CA THR A 7 8.91 0.73 -34.81
C THR A 7 7.39 0.80 -34.94
N VAL A 8 6.89 0.78 -36.17
CA VAL A 8 5.44 0.79 -36.46
C VAL A 8 4.75 -0.42 -35.85
N GLU A 9 5.40 -1.58 -35.86
CA GLU A 9 4.89 -2.81 -35.25
C GLU A 9 4.72 -2.66 -33.74
N GLN A 10 5.70 -2.05 -33.06
CA GLN A 10 5.60 -1.76 -31.63
C GLN A 10 4.49 -0.76 -31.33
N LEU A 11 4.33 0.28 -32.15
CA LEU A 11 3.28 1.27 -31.98
C LEU A 11 1.88 0.66 -32.15
N LYS A 12 1.69 -0.24 -33.13
CA LYS A 12 0.42 -0.97 -33.32
C LYS A 12 0.10 -1.88 -32.13
N ALA A 13 1.09 -2.59 -31.60
CA ALA A 13 0.89 -3.43 -30.42
C ALA A 13 0.47 -2.59 -29.19
N ILE A 14 1.08 -1.42 -28.99
CA ILE A 14 0.70 -0.48 -27.93
C ILE A 14 -0.71 0.05 -28.15
N GLU A 15 -1.09 0.39 -29.39
CA GLU A 15 -2.44 0.84 -29.74
C GLU A 15 -3.51 -0.21 -29.41
N GLU A 16 -3.25 -1.49 -29.72
CA GLU A 16 -4.16 -2.57 -29.37
C GLU A 16 -4.32 -2.75 -27.86
N GLU A 17 -3.23 -2.77 -27.11
CA GLU A 17 -3.26 -2.90 -25.65
C GLU A 17 -3.89 -1.66 -24.98
N PHE A 18 -3.77 -0.49 -25.59
CA PHE A 18 -4.48 0.71 -25.18
C PHE A 18 -5.99 0.58 -25.41
N LYS A 19 -6.42 0.14 -26.61
CA LYS A 19 -7.83 -0.09 -26.93
C LYS A 19 -8.48 -1.16 -26.06
N LYS A 20 -7.73 -2.19 -25.67
CA LYS A 20 -8.19 -3.23 -24.72
C LYS A 20 -8.26 -2.74 -23.27
N GLY A 21 -7.75 -1.54 -22.97
CA GLY A 21 -7.68 -0.99 -21.62
C GLY A 21 -6.64 -1.68 -20.73
N THR A 22 -5.78 -2.56 -21.28
CA THR A 22 -4.73 -3.26 -20.54
C THR A 22 -3.74 -2.27 -19.93
N ILE A 23 -3.34 -1.27 -20.71
CA ILE A 23 -2.40 -0.23 -20.26
C ILE A 23 -3.01 0.57 -19.10
N GLN A 24 -4.30 0.93 -19.17
CA GLN A 24 -5.01 1.60 -18.07
C GLN A 24 -4.98 0.76 -16.80
N LYS A 25 -5.31 -0.54 -16.88
CA LYS A 25 -5.29 -1.45 -15.73
C LYS A 25 -3.90 -1.61 -15.12
N ILE A 26 -2.87 -1.73 -15.95
CA ILE A 26 -1.47 -1.82 -15.48
C ILE A 26 -1.06 -0.51 -14.81
N LEU A 27 -1.44 0.64 -15.38
CA LEU A 27 -1.21 1.94 -14.77
C LEU A 27 -1.92 2.01 -13.44
N GLU A 28 -3.22 1.74 -13.36
CA GLU A 28 -3.99 1.72 -12.11
C GLU A 28 -3.41 0.77 -11.06
N GLN A 29 -2.89 -0.39 -11.44
CA GLN A 29 -2.22 -1.32 -10.51
C GLN A 29 -0.88 -0.77 -10.03
N LYS A 30 -0.09 -0.13 -10.91
CA LYS A 30 1.21 0.46 -10.57
C LYS A 30 1.08 1.81 -9.85
N THR A 31 0.00 2.55 -10.10
CA THR A 31 -0.34 3.86 -9.52
C THR A 31 -1.33 3.75 -8.37
N ARG A 32 -1.93 2.56 -8.11
CA ARG A 32 -2.38 2.12 -6.78
C ARG A 32 -1.14 2.01 -5.90
N VAL A 33 -0.59 3.17 -5.60
CA VAL A 33 -0.08 3.45 -4.29
C VAL A 33 -1.29 3.27 -3.41
N GLU A 34 -1.41 2.13 -2.73
CA GLU A 34 -2.25 2.10 -1.54
C GLU A 34 -1.74 3.25 -0.67
N GLU A 35 -2.48 4.36 -0.66
CA GLU A 35 -2.20 5.46 0.24
C GLU A 35 -2.32 4.85 1.62
N LYS A 36 -1.16 4.58 2.22
CA LYS A 36 -1.11 4.00 3.56
C LYS A 36 -1.63 5.05 4.50
N THR A 37 -2.63 4.68 5.28
CA THR A 37 -3.20 5.58 6.28
C THR A 37 -2.72 5.13 7.65
N CYS A 38 -2.39 6.10 8.50
CA CYS A 38 -2.04 5.80 9.89
C CYS A 38 -3.21 5.16 10.61
N ALA A 39 -2.99 3.98 11.19
CA ALA A 39 -3.99 3.21 11.92
C ALA A 39 -4.47 3.89 13.21
N VAL A 40 -3.77 4.94 13.67
CA VAL A 40 -4.12 5.71 14.88
C VAL A 40 -4.76 7.05 14.54
N CYS A 41 -4.09 7.88 13.73
CA CYS A 41 -4.54 9.27 13.50
C CYS A 41 -5.20 9.51 12.13
N GLY A 42 -5.24 8.51 11.25
CA GLY A 42 -5.87 8.67 9.93
C GLY A 42 -5.07 9.50 8.91
N GLN A 43 -3.86 9.97 9.26
CA GLN A 43 -3.03 10.74 8.34
C GLN A 43 -2.47 9.86 7.21
N LYS A 44 -2.41 10.40 5.99
CA LYS A 44 -1.74 9.76 4.86
C LYS A 44 -0.23 9.65 5.10
N ILE A 45 0.33 8.48 4.86
CA ILE A 45 1.73 8.14 5.06
C ILE A 45 2.43 8.18 3.70
N ALA A 46 3.45 9.04 3.59
CA ALA A 46 4.28 9.10 2.39
C ALA A 46 5.04 7.78 2.19
N LYS A 47 5.22 7.34 0.93
CA LYS A 47 5.82 6.03 0.58
C LYS A 47 7.15 5.70 1.27
N GLN A 48 7.96 6.70 1.61
CA GLN A 48 9.32 6.51 2.13
C GLN A 48 9.44 6.71 3.65
N HIS A 49 8.38 7.16 4.32
CA HIS A 49 8.43 7.54 5.72
C HIS A 49 7.21 6.99 6.45
N GLY A 50 7.40 5.94 7.24
CA GLY A 50 6.37 5.36 8.08
C GLY A 50 6.84 4.07 8.74
N TYR A 51 6.17 3.70 9.82
CA TYR A 51 6.38 2.44 10.52
C TYR A 51 5.30 1.44 10.11
N ALA A 52 5.63 0.15 10.15
CA ALA A 52 4.68 -0.93 9.90
C ALA A 52 4.79 -1.99 10.99
N LEU A 53 3.64 -2.53 11.42
CA LEU A 53 3.55 -3.65 12.34
C LEU A 53 2.76 -4.77 11.68
N GLU A 54 3.35 -5.97 11.63
CA GLU A 54 2.66 -7.20 11.20
C GLU A 54 2.36 -8.08 12.42
N PHE A 55 1.15 -8.60 12.49
CA PHE A 55 0.68 -9.39 13.64
C PHE A 55 -0.44 -10.35 13.23
N GLY A 56 -0.67 -11.40 14.03
CA GLY A 56 -1.65 -12.46 13.75
C GLY A 56 -1.00 -13.80 13.42
N GLN A 57 -1.82 -14.82 13.17
CA GLN A 57 -1.36 -16.16 12.80
C GLN A 57 -0.75 -16.16 11.40
N SER A 58 0.04 -17.19 11.07
CA SER A 58 0.73 -17.32 9.78
C SER A 58 -0.19 -17.10 8.58
N ASP A 59 -1.43 -17.58 8.69
CA ASP A 59 -2.41 -17.62 7.61
C ASP A 59 -3.38 -16.42 7.65
N LEU A 60 -3.34 -15.64 8.74
CA LEU A 60 -4.22 -14.48 8.99
C LEU A 60 -3.42 -13.26 9.46
N ARG A 61 -2.28 -13.00 8.80
CA ARG A 61 -1.46 -11.83 9.10
C ARG A 61 -2.21 -10.55 8.76
N LYS A 62 -2.28 -9.66 9.72
CA LYS A 62 -2.72 -8.27 9.56
C LYS A 62 -1.48 -7.37 9.55
N ARG A 63 -1.57 -6.25 8.82
CA ARG A 63 -0.53 -5.23 8.77
C ARG A 63 -1.14 -3.86 9.05
N ALA A 64 -0.58 -3.15 10.02
CA ALA A 64 -0.94 -1.78 10.35
C ALA A 64 0.22 -0.83 10.00
N TYR A 65 -0.10 0.40 9.59
CA TYR A 65 0.88 1.43 9.25
C TYR A 65 0.75 2.65 10.17
N PHE A 66 1.85 3.34 10.44
CA PHE A 66 1.90 4.49 11.35
C PHE A 66 2.75 5.61 10.77
N CYS A 67 2.27 6.86 10.88
CA CYS A 67 2.98 8.03 10.35
C CYS A 67 4.22 8.39 11.16
N ALA A 68 4.25 8.07 12.47
CA ALA A 68 5.33 8.41 13.39
C ALA A 68 5.48 7.35 14.50
N ALA A 69 6.61 7.40 15.21
CA ALA A 69 6.91 6.49 16.31
C ALA A 69 5.87 6.61 17.44
N ASP A 70 5.38 7.82 17.73
CA ASP A 70 4.36 8.05 18.76
C ASP A 70 3.05 7.33 18.45
N CYS A 71 2.62 7.34 17.18
CA CYS A 71 1.42 6.59 16.75
C CYS A 71 1.62 5.08 16.87
N LEU A 72 2.81 4.57 16.54
CA LEU A 72 3.14 3.16 16.75
C LEU A 72 3.12 2.82 18.25
N GLN A 73 3.75 3.64 19.09
CA GLN A 73 3.83 3.42 20.53
C GLN A 73 2.45 3.45 21.18
N TYR A 74 1.61 4.43 20.84
CA TYR A 74 0.22 4.51 21.29
C TYR A 74 -0.54 3.22 20.96
N PHE A 75 -0.38 2.70 19.73
CA PHE A 75 -1.04 1.48 19.31
C PHE A 75 -0.52 0.25 20.08
N LEU A 76 0.78 0.15 20.33
CA LEU A 76 1.36 -0.94 21.14
C LEU A 76 0.84 -0.90 22.59
N ASP A 77 0.71 0.30 23.18
CA ASP A 77 0.19 0.44 24.53
C ASP A 77 -1.30 0.14 24.61
N TYR A 78 -2.07 0.49 23.57
CA TYR A 78 -3.45 0.06 23.43
C TYR A 78 -3.57 -1.48 23.37
N LEU A 79 -2.76 -2.14 22.54
CA LEU A 79 -2.75 -3.61 22.47
C LEU A 79 -2.37 -4.27 23.79
N LYS A 80 -1.41 -3.71 24.54
CA LYS A 80 -1.06 -4.23 25.86
C LYS A 80 -2.23 -4.14 26.84
N LYS A 81 -2.99 -3.05 26.81
CA LYS A 81 -4.19 -2.87 27.66
C LYS A 81 -5.30 -3.85 27.29
N GLU A 82 -5.60 -4.03 26.00
CA GLU A 82 -6.64 -4.96 25.53
C GLU A 82 -6.26 -6.44 25.74
N ASN A 83 -4.97 -6.78 25.72
CA ASN A 83 -4.55 -8.14 26.06
C ASN A 83 -4.66 -8.43 27.57
N LEU A 84 -4.71 -7.41 28.44
CA LEU A 84 -4.93 -7.61 29.87
C LEU A 84 -6.40 -7.94 30.18
N THR A 85 -7.36 -7.53 29.36
CA THR A 85 -8.80 -7.81 29.55
C THR A 85 -9.24 -9.21 29.09
N GLN A 86 -8.39 -9.99 28.41
CA GLN A 86 -8.72 -11.37 27.99
C GLN A 86 -8.33 -12.45 29.02
N TYR A 87 -7.67 -12.06 30.12
CA TYR A 87 -7.19 -12.99 31.16
C TYR A 87 -7.79 -12.69 32.55
N TYR A 88 -8.84 -11.88 32.64
CA TYR A 88 -9.65 -11.68 33.85
C TYR A 88 -11.11 -12.06 33.60
#